data_AF-A0A858ST70-F1
#
_entry.id   AF-A0A858ST70-F1
#
_cell.length_a   1.000
_cell.length_b   1.000
_cell.length_c   1.000
_cell.angle_alpha   90.00
_cell.angle_beta   90.00
_cell.angle_gamma   90.00
#
_symmetry.space_group_name_H-M   'P 1'
#
loop_
_entity.id
_entity.type
_entity.pdbx_description
1 polymer ?
#
loop_
_entity_poly.entity_id
_entity_poly.type
_entity_poly.pdbx_seq_one_letter_code
_entity_poly.pdbx_strand_id
1 'polypeptide(L)'
;MSRRFRGESQHKVDAKGRVSIPASFRRVIEAADPAWSSGDAPELVIVYGDHRRSYLECYTIEAINEVDDKIDALPRGSMERRMLQRLFHGQSFPTSVDETGRLVLPAKLRQKIGLDKEAFFIAAGDTFQIWEPGTYEAEEAAKTEAWLDELPEDFDPLVFLDAKQGE
;
A
#
# COMPACT_ATOMS: atom_id res chain seq x y z
N MET A 1 -11.96 -17.50 1.34
CA MET A 1 -11.59 -16.57 0.25
C MET A 1 -10.79 -15.44 0.87
N SER A 2 -9.55 -15.23 0.43
CA SER A 2 -8.77 -14.05 0.85
C SER A 2 -9.54 -12.78 0.45
N ARG A 3 -9.79 -11.90 1.42
CA ARG A 3 -10.41 -10.60 1.14
C ARG A 3 -9.34 -9.71 0.49
N ARG A 4 -9.72 -8.96 -0.54
CA ARG A 4 -8.84 -7.97 -1.20
C ARG A 4 -9.29 -6.55 -0.84
N PHE A 5 -8.35 -5.62 -0.83
CA PHE A 5 -8.67 -4.20 -0.74
C PHE A 5 -9.48 -3.78 -1.98
N ARG A 6 -10.48 -2.91 -1.78
CA ARG A 6 -11.34 -2.39 -2.85
C ARG A 6 -11.80 -0.96 -2.55
N GLY A 7 -11.67 -0.09 -3.53
CA GLY A 7 -12.12 1.30 -3.48
C GLY A 7 -11.03 2.27 -3.03
N GLU A 8 -11.45 3.51 -2.84
CA GLU A 8 -10.63 4.65 -2.42
C GLU A 8 -11.38 5.51 -1.41
N SER A 9 -10.67 6.37 -0.69
CA SER A 9 -11.28 7.31 0.28
C SER A 9 -10.29 8.37 0.74
N GLN A 10 -10.80 9.52 1.19
CA GLN A 10 -9.97 10.62 1.70
C GLN A 10 -10.33 10.94 3.15
N HIS A 11 -9.35 10.86 4.05
CA HIS A 11 -9.54 11.02 5.48
C HIS A 11 -8.60 12.09 6.06
N LYS A 12 -9.08 12.82 7.07
CA LYS A 12 -8.26 13.82 7.78
C LYS A 12 -7.19 13.17 8.65
N VAL A 13 -6.02 13.79 8.69
CA VAL A 13 -4.92 13.46 9.59
C VAL A 13 -5.04 14.34 10.82
N ASP A 14 -5.05 13.74 12.01
CA ASP A 14 -5.13 14.50 13.26
C ASP A 14 -3.77 15.09 13.68
N ALA A 15 -3.78 15.98 14.67
CA ALA A 15 -2.56 16.64 15.17
C ALA A 15 -1.48 15.67 15.71
N LYS A 16 -1.85 14.41 16.02
CA LYS A 16 -0.93 13.37 16.47
C LYS A 16 -0.44 12.50 15.30
N GLY A 17 -0.81 12.82 14.06
CA GLY A 17 -0.48 12.05 12.88
C GLY A 17 -1.33 10.79 12.73
N ARG A 18 -2.48 10.69 13.42
CA ARG A 18 -3.39 9.55 13.27
C ARG A 18 -4.36 9.78 12.11
N VAL A 19 -4.60 8.73 11.36
CA VAL A 19 -5.55 8.71 10.24
C VAL A 19 -6.46 7.50 10.36
N SER A 20 -7.76 7.69 10.18
CA SER A 20 -8.71 6.57 10.17
C SER A 20 -8.45 5.67 8.97
N ILE A 21 -8.52 4.35 9.13
CA ILE A 21 -8.48 3.42 8.00
C ILE A 21 -9.93 3.13 7.55
N PRO A 22 -10.22 3.09 6.23
CA PRO A 22 -11.53 2.71 5.72
C PRO A 22 -12.03 1.40 6.31
N ALA A 23 -13.31 1.33 6.67
CA ALA A 23 -13.88 0.14 7.30
C ALA A 23 -13.74 -1.13 6.44
N SER A 24 -13.81 -0.99 5.12
CA SER A 24 -13.56 -2.08 4.16
C SER A 24 -12.12 -2.58 4.23
N PHE A 25 -11.14 -1.69 4.42
CA PHE A 25 -9.72 -2.03 4.49
C PHE A 25 -9.38 -2.68 5.82
N ARG A 26 -9.93 -2.18 6.94
CA ARG A 26 -9.74 -2.82 8.27
C ARG A 26 -10.11 -4.29 8.27
N ARG A 27 -11.25 -4.64 7.64
CA ARG A 27 -11.72 -6.03 7.47
C ARG A 27 -10.80 -6.91 6.63
N VAL A 28 -9.96 -6.32 5.78
CA VAL A 28 -8.96 -7.04 4.98
C VAL A 28 -7.72 -7.27 5.83
N ILE A 29 -7.24 -6.23 6.54
CA ILE A 29 -6.08 -6.33 7.44
C ILE A 29 -6.32 -7.40 8.52
N GLU A 30 -7.47 -7.36 9.22
CA GLU A 30 -7.86 -8.37 10.22
C GLU A 30 -7.92 -9.79 9.64
N ALA A 31 -8.38 -9.94 8.40
CA ALA A 31 -8.54 -11.25 7.76
C ALA A 31 -7.24 -11.82 7.19
N ALA A 32 -6.21 -10.97 7.01
CA ALA A 32 -4.93 -11.29 6.41
C ALA A 32 -3.77 -11.14 7.42
N ASP A 33 -4.11 -11.15 8.71
CA ASP A 33 -3.17 -11.25 9.82
C ASP A 33 -3.37 -12.62 10.50
N PRO A 34 -2.48 -13.59 10.24
CA PRO A 34 -2.61 -14.94 10.79
C PRO A 34 -2.52 -15.01 12.32
N ALA A 35 -1.92 -14.00 12.96
CA ALA A 35 -1.78 -13.93 14.40
C ALA A 35 -2.94 -13.21 15.07
N TRP A 36 -3.78 -12.51 14.30
CA TRP A 36 -4.86 -11.71 14.84
C TRP A 36 -6.02 -12.55 15.38
N SER A 37 -6.50 -12.20 16.57
CA SER A 37 -7.77 -12.66 17.13
C SER A 37 -8.65 -11.49 17.51
N SER A 38 -9.95 -11.75 17.68
CA SER A 38 -10.92 -10.71 18.07
C SER A 38 -10.50 -10.03 19.38
N GLY A 39 -10.20 -8.73 19.30
CA GLY A 39 -9.74 -7.92 20.43
C GLY A 39 -8.28 -7.49 20.34
N ASP A 40 -7.50 -8.13 19.46
CA ASP A 40 -6.13 -7.71 19.17
C ASP A 40 -6.10 -6.55 18.18
N ALA A 41 -4.99 -5.81 18.18
CA ALA A 41 -4.72 -4.78 17.19
C ALA A 41 -4.14 -5.46 15.93
N PRO A 42 -4.86 -5.48 14.80
CA PRO A 42 -4.36 -6.14 13.59
C PRO A 42 -3.12 -5.41 13.06
N GLU A 43 -2.13 -6.17 12.62
CA GLU A 43 -0.84 -5.65 12.19
C GLU A 43 -0.76 -5.46 10.67
N LEU A 44 0.13 -4.57 10.25
CA LEU A 44 0.46 -4.31 8.85
C LEU A 44 1.88 -3.75 8.75
N VAL A 45 2.43 -3.78 7.54
CA VAL A 45 3.76 -3.21 7.26
C VAL A 45 3.65 -2.10 6.24
N ILE A 46 4.18 -0.92 6.58
CA ILE A 46 4.27 0.21 5.65
C ILE A 46 5.63 0.18 4.97
N VAL A 47 5.68 0.04 3.65
CA VAL A 47 6.89 0.15 2.82
C VAL A 47 6.92 1.51 2.14
N TYR A 48 7.83 2.38 2.59
CA TYR A 48 7.91 3.78 2.17
C TYR A 48 8.96 4.04 1.09
N GLY A 49 9.80 3.05 0.77
CA GLY A 49 10.74 3.08 -0.35
C GLY A 49 11.79 4.19 -0.30
N ASP A 50 12.36 4.51 -1.46
CA ASP A 50 13.38 5.54 -1.62
C ASP A 50 12.79 6.93 -1.97
N HIS A 51 13.66 7.88 -2.27
CA HIS A 51 13.27 9.26 -2.56
C HIS A 51 12.35 9.43 -3.78
N ARG A 52 12.28 8.45 -4.69
CA ARG A 52 11.44 8.49 -5.90
C ARG A 52 9.99 8.08 -5.65
N ARG A 53 9.68 7.50 -4.48
CA ARG A 53 8.32 7.09 -4.12
C ARG A 53 7.61 8.20 -3.34
N SER A 54 6.52 8.72 -3.89
CA SER A 54 5.72 9.81 -3.31
C SER A 54 4.54 9.33 -2.43
N TYR A 55 4.48 8.03 -2.11
CA TYR A 55 3.38 7.41 -1.37
C TYR A 55 3.86 6.34 -0.39
N LEU A 56 3.00 5.93 0.53
CA LEU A 56 3.23 4.82 1.45
C LEU A 56 2.47 3.59 0.96
N GLU A 57 3.17 2.47 0.71
CA GLU A 57 2.53 1.20 0.37
C GLU A 57 2.30 0.39 1.65
N CYS A 58 1.07 -0.02 1.92
CA CYS A 58 0.69 -0.76 3.13
C CYS A 58 0.35 -2.21 2.78
N TYR A 59 1.13 -3.13 3.34
CA TYR A 59 0.98 -4.57 3.14
C TYR A 59 0.26 -5.20 4.31
N THR A 60 -0.63 -6.16 4.02
CA THR A 60 -1.08 -7.13 5.02
C THR A 60 0.09 -8.00 5.46
N ILE A 61 -0.05 -8.68 6.61
CA ILE A 61 0.96 -9.63 7.09
C ILE A 61 1.11 -10.81 6.12
N GLU A 62 0.02 -11.33 5.56
CA GLU A 62 0.10 -12.35 4.51
C GLU A 62 0.89 -11.87 3.28
N ALA A 63 0.61 -10.67 2.77
CA ALA A 63 1.26 -10.16 1.55
C ALA A 63 2.76 -9.87 1.77
N ILE A 64 3.13 -9.28 2.92
CA ILE A 64 4.54 -9.02 3.21
C ILE A 64 5.33 -10.32 3.45
N ASN A 65 4.72 -11.32 4.08
CA ASN A 65 5.36 -12.63 4.26
C ASN A 65 5.61 -13.33 2.92
N GLU A 66 4.68 -13.23 1.96
CA GLU A 66 4.89 -13.77 0.60
C GLU A 66 6.08 -13.08 -0.10
N VAL A 67 6.25 -11.77 0.12
CA VAL A 67 7.42 -11.04 -0.38
C VAL A 67 8.70 -11.52 0.30
N ASP A 68 8.69 -11.70 1.62
CA ASP A 68 9.84 -12.18 2.39
C ASP A 68 10.29 -13.58 1.93
N ASP A 69 9.35 -14.50 1.71
CA ASP A 69 9.64 -15.85 1.19
C ASP A 69 10.34 -15.79 -0.18
N LYS A 70 9.87 -14.90 -1.07
CA LYS A 70 10.48 -14.68 -2.39
C LYS A 70 11.88 -14.09 -2.28
N ILE A 71 12.11 -13.17 -1.35
CA ILE A 71 13.43 -12.58 -1.08
C ILE A 71 14.39 -13.65 -0.55
N ASP A 72 13.91 -14.52 0.34
CA ASP A 72 14.74 -15.54 0.97
C ASP A 72 15.16 -16.66 0.02
N ALA A 73 14.34 -16.94 -1.00
CA ALA A 73 14.66 -17.85 -2.10
C ALA A 73 15.81 -17.34 -3.01
N LEU A 74 16.15 -16.05 -2.98
CA LEU A 74 17.25 -15.52 -3.78
C LEU A 74 18.62 -15.91 -3.23
N PRO A 75 19.65 -16.05 -4.10
CA PRO A 75 21.01 -16.38 -3.66
C PRO A 75 21.54 -15.41 -2.60
N ARG A 76 22.02 -15.96 -1.48
CA ARG A 76 22.61 -15.15 -0.40
C ARG A 76 23.76 -14.32 -0.94
N GLY A 77 23.71 -13.02 -0.68
CA GLY A 77 24.76 -12.07 -1.09
C GLY A 77 24.61 -11.51 -2.51
N SER A 78 23.61 -11.95 -3.30
CA SER A 78 23.32 -11.33 -4.59
C SER A 78 22.92 -9.86 -4.44
N MET A 79 23.15 -9.07 -5.50
CA MET A 79 22.80 -7.65 -5.47
C MET A 79 21.27 -7.48 -5.40
N GLU A 80 20.54 -8.31 -6.13
CA GLU A 80 19.08 -8.33 -6.19
C GLU A 80 18.49 -8.57 -4.80
N ARG A 81 18.99 -9.59 -4.07
CA ARG A 81 18.55 -9.88 -2.70
C ARG A 81 18.83 -8.71 -1.78
N ARG A 82 20.04 -8.12 -1.85
CA ARG A 82 20.42 -6.96 -1.01
C ARG A 82 19.54 -5.74 -1.30
N MET A 83 19.18 -5.49 -2.55
CA MET A 83 18.31 -4.38 -2.94
C MET A 83 16.89 -4.59 -2.42
N LEU A 84 16.35 -5.80 -2.54
CA LEU A 84 15.01 -6.10 -2.01
C LEU A 84 14.96 -6.07 -0.49
N GLN A 85 15.96 -6.63 0.20
CA GLN A 85 16.07 -6.51 1.66
C GLN A 85 16.17 -5.05 2.10
N ARG A 86 16.93 -4.21 1.37
CA ARG A 86 16.98 -2.77 1.67
C ARG A 86 15.59 -2.13 1.55
N LEU A 87 14.81 -2.49 0.54
CA LEU A 87 13.48 -1.94 0.31
C LEU A 87 12.46 -2.44 1.34
N PHE A 88 12.31 -3.75 1.49
CA PHE A 88 11.26 -4.38 2.29
C PHE A 88 11.60 -4.53 3.77
N HIS A 89 12.89 -4.64 4.14
CA HIS A 89 13.32 -4.74 5.54
C HIS A 89 13.90 -3.42 6.08
N GLY A 90 14.60 -2.66 5.23
CA GLY A 90 15.24 -1.41 5.63
C GLY A 90 14.35 -0.17 5.46
N GLN A 91 13.52 -0.13 4.41
CA GLN A 91 12.63 0.98 4.06
C GLN A 91 11.17 0.67 4.37
N SER A 92 10.95 -0.03 5.48
CA SER A 92 9.63 -0.39 5.99
C SER A 92 9.43 0.00 7.46
N PHE A 93 8.18 0.00 7.90
CA PHE A 93 7.76 0.31 9.25
C PHE A 93 6.60 -0.61 9.65
N PRO A 94 6.83 -1.58 10.55
CA PRO A 94 5.76 -2.41 11.11
C PRO A 94 4.89 -1.57 12.04
N THR A 95 3.58 -1.78 11.99
CA THR A 95 2.61 -1.01 12.76
C THR A 95 1.29 -1.78 12.92
N SER A 96 0.35 -1.21 13.66
CA SER A 96 -0.95 -1.82 13.93
C SER A 96 -2.07 -0.80 13.88
N VAL A 97 -3.29 -1.30 13.72
CA VAL A 97 -4.51 -0.49 13.77
C VAL A 97 -4.96 -0.37 15.22
N ASP A 98 -5.15 0.86 15.71
CA ASP A 98 -5.64 1.07 17.07
C ASP A 98 -7.11 0.64 17.24
N GLU A 99 -7.57 0.56 18.49
CA GLU A 99 -8.94 0.16 18.85
C GLU A 99 -10.04 1.01 18.18
N THR A 100 -9.70 2.22 17.72
CA THR A 100 -10.61 3.14 17.03
C THR A 100 -10.55 3.03 15.51
N GLY A 101 -9.76 2.08 14.99
CA GLY A 101 -9.59 1.88 13.56
C GLY A 101 -8.63 2.88 12.91
N ARG A 102 -7.71 3.47 13.67
CA ARG A 102 -6.74 4.46 13.14
C ARG A 102 -5.34 3.90 13.08
N LEU A 103 -4.57 4.48 12.16
CA LEU A 103 -3.15 4.26 11.98
C LEU A 103 -2.38 5.48 12.47
N VAL A 104 -1.30 5.30 13.23
CA VAL A 104 -0.38 6.38 13.58
C VAL A 104 0.70 6.46 12.50
N LEU A 105 0.73 7.56 11.73
CA LEU A 105 1.78 7.81 10.76
C LEU A 105 2.94 8.61 11.40
N PRO A 106 4.13 8.01 11.57
CA PRO A 106 5.29 8.71 12.12
C PRO A 106 5.62 9.97 11.30
N ALA A 107 6.13 11.01 11.98
CA ALA A 107 6.48 12.28 11.33
C ALA A 107 7.42 12.09 10.13
N LYS A 108 8.36 11.13 10.21
CA LYS A 108 9.26 10.75 9.11
C LYS A 108 8.50 10.32 7.86
N LEU A 109 7.47 9.48 8.00
CA LEU A 109 6.69 8.98 6.87
C LEU A 109 5.81 10.08 6.28
N ARG A 110 5.19 10.91 7.13
CA ARG A 110 4.41 12.05 6.68
C ARG A 110 5.26 13.05 5.89
N GLN A 111 6.42 13.42 6.41
CA GLN A 111 7.38 14.29 5.71
C GLN A 111 7.88 13.67 4.40
N LYS A 112 8.10 12.36 4.37
CA LYS A 112 8.58 11.64 3.17
C LYS A 112 7.64 11.79 1.97
N ILE A 113 6.33 11.84 2.21
CA ILE A 113 5.30 11.90 1.17
C ILE A 113 4.56 13.25 1.14
N GLY A 114 5.07 14.26 1.85
CA GLY A 114 4.44 15.59 1.90
C GLY A 114 3.07 15.64 2.61
N LEU A 115 2.70 14.61 3.38
CA LEU A 115 1.37 14.50 4.00
C LEU A 115 1.18 15.52 5.14
N ASP A 116 0.21 16.42 4.95
CA ASP A 116 -0.16 17.45 5.94
C ASP A 116 -1.53 17.18 6.58
N LYS A 117 -2.62 17.55 5.90
CA LYS A 117 -3.97 17.62 6.50
C LYS A 117 -4.84 16.42 6.20
N GLU A 118 -4.69 15.84 5.03
CA GLU A 118 -5.57 14.80 4.52
C GLU A 118 -4.73 13.73 3.84
N ALA A 119 -5.22 12.50 3.95
CA ALA A 119 -4.62 11.32 3.36
C ALA A 119 -5.63 10.68 2.41
N PHE A 120 -5.18 10.42 1.20
CA PHE A 120 -5.93 9.68 0.20
C PHE A 120 -5.50 8.21 0.23
N PHE A 121 -6.48 7.32 0.34
CA PHE A 121 -6.32 5.88 0.36
C PHE A 121 -6.83 5.30 -0.94
N ILE A 122 -6.07 4.41 -1.56
CA ILE A 122 -6.50 3.67 -2.75
C ILE A 122 -6.03 2.21 -2.68
N ALA A 123 -6.92 1.29 -3.03
CA ALA A 123 -6.61 -0.14 -3.08
C ALA A 123 -5.68 -0.47 -4.26
N ALA A 124 -4.68 -1.32 -4.01
CA ALA A 124 -3.71 -1.76 -5.02
C ALA A 124 -3.53 -3.29 -4.99
N GLY A 125 -4.64 -4.03 -5.00
CA GLY A 125 -4.63 -5.50 -4.97
C GLY A 125 -4.66 -6.07 -3.54
N ASP A 126 -3.58 -6.70 -3.12
CA ASP A 126 -3.34 -7.21 -1.76
C ASP A 126 -2.66 -6.18 -0.85
N THR A 127 -2.39 -4.98 -1.38
CA THR A 127 -1.93 -3.80 -0.65
C THR A 127 -2.90 -2.63 -0.81
N PHE A 128 -2.64 -1.55 -0.09
CA PHE A 128 -3.24 -0.26 -0.35
C PHE A 128 -2.20 0.84 -0.20
N GLN A 129 -2.43 1.96 -0.88
CA GLN A 129 -1.54 3.11 -0.85
C GLN A 129 -2.13 4.24 -0.02
N ILE A 130 -1.25 5.00 0.62
CA ILE A 130 -1.56 6.27 1.29
C ILE A 130 -0.78 7.37 0.60
N TRP A 131 -1.52 8.37 0.14
CA TRP A 131 -1.00 9.53 -0.59
C TRP A 131 -1.37 10.83 0.11
N GLU A 132 -0.58 11.86 -0.15
CA GLU A 132 -1.09 13.23 -0.07
C GLU A 132 -2.00 13.48 -1.30
N PRO A 133 -3.26 13.95 -1.14
CA PRO A 133 -4.22 14.05 -2.23
C PRO A 133 -3.73 14.84 -3.45
N GLY A 134 -3.12 16.01 -3.26
CA GLY A 134 -2.63 16.83 -4.38
C GLY A 134 -1.51 16.17 -5.16
N THR A 135 -0.64 15.43 -4.46
CA THR A 135 0.46 14.65 -5.04
C THR A 135 -0.09 13.46 -5.85
N TYR A 136 -1.13 12.79 -5.36
CA TYR A 136 -1.79 11.71 -6.12
C TYR A 136 -2.39 12.23 -7.43
N GLU A 137 -3.12 13.34 -7.38
CA GLU A 137 -3.71 13.95 -8.59
C GLU A 137 -2.64 14.35 -9.60
N ALA A 138 -1.59 15.03 -9.14
CA ALA A 138 -0.53 15.54 -10.01
C ALA A 138 0.37 14.45 -10.62
N GLU A 139 0.53 13.31 -9.94
CA GLU A 139 1.41 12.24 -10.40
C GLU A 139 0.68 11.05 -10.99
N GLU A 140 -0.17 10.37 -10.22
CA GLU A 140 -0.70 9.06 -10.60
C GLU A 140 -1.99 9.17 -11.42
N ALA A 141 -2.89 10.07 -11.02
CA ALA A 141 -4.11 10.33 -11.78
C ALA A 141 -3.75 10.95 -13.13
N ALA A 142 -2.91 11.99 -13.16
CA ALA A 142 -2.47 12.64 -14.40
C ALA A 142 -1.76 11.68 -15.38
N LYS A 143 -0.92 10.76 -14.88
CA LYS A 143 -0.29 9.73 -15.74
C LYS A 143 -1.34 8.76 -16.30
N THR A 144 -2.30 8.37 -15.47
CA THR A 144 -3.38 7.46 -15.88
C THR A 144 -4.26 8.11 -16.94
N GLU A 145 -4.65 9.37 -16.73
CA GLU A 145 -5.42 10.17 -17.69
C GLU A 145 -4.67 10.33 -19.01
N ALA A 146 -3.40 10.74 -18.98
CA ALA A 146 -2.60 10.88 -20.19
C ALA A 146 -2.46 9.56 -20.97
N TRP A 147 -2.33 8.43 -20.27
CA TRP A 147 -2.31 7.11 -20.91
C TRP A 147 -3.67 6.72 -21.51
N LEU A 148 -4.78 7.03 -20.83
CA LEU A 148 -6.13 6.79 -21.36
C LEU A 148 -6.42 7.65 -22.59
N ASP A 149 -5.93 8.89 -22.63
CA ASP A 149 -6.08 9.82 -23.77
C ASP A 149 -5.34 9.32 -25.03
N GLU A 150 -4.35 8.43 -24.90
CA GLU A 150 -3.66 7.80 -26.02
C GLU A 150 -4.44 6.60 -26.62
N LEU A 151 -5.50 6.13 -25.95
CA LEU A 151 -6.27 4.95 -26.34
C LEU A 151 -7.52 5.32 -27.16
N PRO A 152 -8.03 4.39 -27.99
CA PRO A 152 -9.33 4.55 -28.63
C PRO A 152 -10.47 4.75 -27.62
N GLU A 153 -11.49 5.54 -27.97
CA GLU A 153 -12.66 5.77 -27.09
C GLU A 153 -13.42 4.48 -26.73
N ASP A 154 -13.37 3.46 -27.60
CA ASP A 154 -14.01 2.16 -27.43
C ASP A 154 -13.07 1.10 -26.82
N PHE A 155 -11.92 1.51 -26.31
CA PHE A 155 -10.98 0.61 -25.67
C PHE A 155 -11.61 -0.07 -24.44
N ASP A 156 -11.60 -1.41 -24.42
CA ASP A 156 -12.01 -2.22 -23.27
C ASP A 156 -10.77 -2.65 -22.47
N PRO A 157 -10.53 -2.13 -21.24
CA PRO A 157 -9.39 -2.51 -20.42
C PRO A 157 -9.36 -3.99 -20.04
N LEU A 158 -10.47 -4.73 -20.15
CA LEU A 158 -10.53 -6.15 -19.81
C LEU A 158 -9.69 -7.01 -20.75
N VAL A 159 -9.33 -6.53 -21.94
CA VAL A 159 -8.45 -7.26 -22.88
C VAL A 159 -7.10 -7.62 -22.27
N PHE A 160 -6.62 -6.85 -21.29
CA PHE A 160 -5.36 -7.15 -20.60
C PHE A 160 -5.44 -8.38 -19.68
N LEU A 161 -6.65 -8.79 -19.27
CA LEU A 161 -6.83 -10.00 -18.45
C LEU A 161 -6.64 -11.27 -19.29
N ASP A 162 -7.01 -11.21 -20.57
CA ASP A 162 -6.90 -12.34 -21.49
C ASP A 162 -5.47 -12.52 -22.02
N ALA A 163 -4.69 -11.43 -22.07
CA ALA A 163 -3.30 -11.44 -22.53
C ALA A 163 -2.33 -12.25 -21.64
N LYS A 164 -2.72 -12.59 -20.39
CA LYS A 164 -1.85 -13.28 -19.42
C LYS A 164 -2.06 -14.79 -19.29
N GLN A 165 -2.90 -15.43 -20.10
CA GLN A 165 -2.94 -16.90 -20.19
C GLN A 165 -1.99 -17.41 -21.28
N GLY A 166 -0.68 -17.22 -21.11
CA GLY A 166 0.30 -17.76 -22.05
C GLY A 166 1.71 -17.23 -21.86
N GLU A 167 2.44 -17.80 -20.91
CA GLU A 167 3.85 -18.25 -20.99
C GLU A 167 4.26 -18.94 -19.68
#